data_AF-A0AAN7VHI5-F1
#
_entry.id   AF-A0AAN7VHI5-F1
#
_cell.length_a   1.000
_cell.length_b   1.000
_cell.length_c   1.000
_cell.angle_alpha   90.00
_cell.angle_beta   90.00
_cell.angle_gamma   90.00
#
_symmetry.space_group_name_H-M   'P 1'
#
loop_
_entity.id
_entity.type
_entity.pdbx_description
1 polymer ?
#
loop_
_entity_poly.entity_id
_entity_poly.type
_entity_poly.pdbx_seq_one_letter_code
_entity_poly.pdbx_strand_id
1 'polypeptide(L)'
;MPSQYGRQTADGSTHWFVYHYHPLRMALINLSVIVEVFSDEISVFKKGENCLESGHVLEVQFDGSLKMIRGRVLASMKKKSYQVEINLTEGFNIERVQCDCARGQYKCHHICAILLYANKNFSKTDTVCQWKTPTSSTEISASVSELFPKTQYRATNRPVDEADKEFFFNELKGLNRFSGYFWILSPEQQHVPVPTEMKSFARILERSKNSSGVILKGNVVENFKTSSREIFEIAKLTCGQNQNPMWHQMRLGRLTASNFGAVLGAGQRER
;
A
#
# COMPACT_ATOMS: atom_id res chain seq x y z
N MET A 1 -4.02 6.41 4.32
CA MET A 1 -3.69 7.25 3.15
C MET A 1 -2.24 6.98 2.78
N PRO A 2 -1.93 6.43 1.59
CA PRO A 2 -0.54 6.32 1.16
C PRO A 2 0.01 7.72 0.89
N SER A 3 1.13 8.11 1.52
CA SER A 3 1.82 9.36 1.17
C SER A 3 2.54 9.16 -0.16
N GLN A 4 2.17 9.94 -1.17
CA GLN A 4 2.88 9.98 -2.44
C GLN A 4 4.02 10.99 -2.34
N TYR A 5 5.27 10.52 -2.39
CA TYR A 5 6.43 11.37 -2.59
C TYR A 5 7.01 11.09 -3.96
N GLY A 6 6.88 12.04 -4.88
CA GLY A 6 7.51 11.99 -6.19
C GLY A 6 8.93 12.53 -6.12
N ARG A 7 9.91 11.79 -6.66
CA ARG A 7 11.25 12.31 -6.94
C ARG A 7 11.35 12.50 -8.45
N GLN A 8 11.58 13.72 -8.91
CA GLN A 8 11.90 13.99 -10.30
C GLN A 8 13.34 13.53 -10.57
N THR A 9 13.53 12.71 -11.59
CA THR A 9 14.85 12.37 -12.12
C THR A 9 15.25 13.39 -13.19
N ALA A 10 16.56 13.51 -13.44
CA ALA A 10 17.15 14.55 -14.29
C ALA A 10 16.76 14.46 -15.79
N ASP A 11 16.11 13.37 -16.19
CA ASP A 11 15.58 13.10 -17.54
C ASP A 11 14.09 13.48 -17.69
N GLY A 12 13.47 14.04 -16.65
CA GLY A 12 12.07 14.50 -16.69
C GLY A 12 11.02 13.39 -16.55
N SER A 13 11.43 12.13 -16.35
CA SER A 13 10.50 11.03 -16.11
C SER A 13 10.09 10.97 -14.63
N THR A 14 8.77 10.92 -14.36
CA THR A 14 8.24 10.86 -12.98
C THR A 14 7.95 9.42 -12.62
N HIS A 15 8.81 8.80 -11.80
CA HIS A 15 8.60 7.44 -11.31
C HIS A 15 7.75 7.49 -10.02
N TRP A 16 6.56 6.89 -10.07
CA TRP A 16 5.68 6.73 -8.92
C TRP A 16 6.00 5.43 -8.19
N PHE A 17 6.61 5.52 -7.02
CA PHE A 17 6.77 4.37 -6.13
C PHE A 17 5.47 4.19 -5.33
N VAL A 18 4.67 3.19 -5.71
CA VAL A 18 3.51 2.78 -4.91
C VAL A 18 4.00 1.85 -3.81
N TYR A 19 4.23 2.39 -2.61
CA TYR A 19 4.43 1.56 -1.44
C TYR A 19 3.08 0.98 -1.00
N HIS A 20 2.85 -0.30 -1.27
CA HIS A 20 1.77 -1.04 -0.61
C HIS A 20 2.17 -1.29 0.84
N TYR A 21 1.70 -0.45 1.75
CA TYR A 21 1.71 -0.75 3.18
C TYR A 21 0.71 -1.87 3.46
N HIS A 22 1.20 -3.11 3.56
CA HIS A 22 0.38 -4.22 4.05
C HIS A 22 0.27 -4.09 5.58
N PRO A 23 -0.94 -3.99 6.18
CA PRO A 23 -1.13 -3.67 7.60
C PRO A 23 -0.72 -4.78 8.58
N LEU A 24 -0.03 -5.83 8.12
CA LEU A 24 0.38 -6.99 8.91
C LEU A 24 1.83 -7.46 8.64
N ARG A 25 2.69 -6.61 8.06
CA ARG A 25 4.11 -6.97 7.94
C ARG A 25 4.78 -6.87 9.32
N MET A 26 4.87 -7.99 10.02
CA MET A 26 5.63 -8.07 11.27
C MET A 26 7.12 -8.06 10.93
N ALA A 27 7.77 -6.91 11.15
CA ALA A 27 9.20 -6.77 10.96
C ALA A 27 9.97 -7.85 11.72
N LEU A 28 11.03 -8.37 11.11
CA LEU A 28 11.91 -9.37 11.71
C LEU A 28 12.48 -8.86 13.03
N ILE A 29 12.93 -7.60 13.04
CA ILE A 29 13.43 -6.88 14.21
C ILE A 29 12.57 -5.63 14.37
N ASN A 30 12.03 -5.41 15.57
CA ASN A 30 11.24 -4.22 15.86
C ASN A 30 12.11 -2.97 16.05
N LEU A 31 11.60 -1.82 15.61
CA LEU A 31 12.31 -0.54 15.76
C LEU A 31 12.59 -0.21 17.23
N SER A 32 11.68 -0.55 18.15
CA SER A 32 11.85 -0.34 19.59
C SER A 32 13.11 -1.03 20.13
N VAL A 33 13.39 -2.25 19.68
CA VAL A 33 14.59 -3.03 20.07
C VAL A 33 15.85 -2.35 19.56
N ILE A 34 15.82 -1.82 18.33
CA ILE A 34 16.97 -1.10 17.76
C ILE A 34 17.24 0.18 18.57
N VAL A 35 16.19 0.95 18.89
CA VAL A 35 16.32 2.19 19.67
C VAL A 35 16.85 1.89 21.08
N GLU A 36 16.37 0.84 21.72
CA GLU A 36 16.85 0.40 23.04
C GLU A 36 18.36 0.07 23.01
N VAL A 37 18.81 -0.68 21.99
CA VAL A 37 20.23 -1.03 21.81
C VAL A 37 21.10 0.22 21.65
N PHE A 38 20.65 1.28 20.99
CA PHE A 38 21.44 2.49 20.76
C PHE A 38 21.06 3.69 21.65
N SER A 39 20.25 3.46 22.69
CA SER A 39 19.74 4.51 23.59
C SER A 39 20.86 5.32 24.25
N ASP A 40 21.95 4.67 24.66
CA ASP A 40 23.12 5.34 25.27
C ASP A 40 23.97 6.15 24.28
N GLU A 41 23.88 5.87 22.97
CA GLU A 41 24.72 6.48 21.93
C GLU A 41 23.89 6.95 20.73
N ILE A 42 22.95 7.88 20.96
CA ILE A 42 22.08 8.48 19.92
C ILE A 42 22.89 9.04 18.74
N SER A 43 24.11 9.55 18.98
CA SER A 43 24.98 10.05 17.91
C SER A 43 25.41 8.96 16.90
N VAL A 44 25.55 7.71 17.36
CA VAL A 44 25.85 6.55 16.50
C VAL A 44 24.60 6.11 15.76
N PHE A 45 23.44 6.19 16.40
CA PHE A 45 22.15 5.91 15.76
C PHE A 45 21.91 6.84 14.55
N LYS A 46 22.04 8.15 14.75
CA LYS A 46 21.91 9.17 13.68
C LYS A 46 22.90 8.93 12.52
N LYS A 47 24.15 8.55 12.84
CA LYS A 47 25.14 8.19 11.81
C LYS A 47 24.75 6.93 11.04
N GLY A 48 24.11 5.97 11.71
CA GLY A 48 23.57 4.76 11.08
C GLY A 48 22.40 5.07 10.15
N GLU A 49 21.47 5.94 10.56
CA GLU A 49 20.38 6.44 9.71
C GLU A 49 20.93 7.13 8.45
N ASN A 50 21.86 8.07 8.62
CA ASN A 50 22.50 8.76 7.49
C ASN A 50 23.22 7.78 6.55
N CYS A 51 23.88 6.75 7.09
CA CYS A 51 24.57 5.72 6.32
C CYS A 51 23.59 4.91 5.46
N LEU A 52 22.42 4.57 6.02
CA LEU A 52 21.36 3.90 5.29
C LEU A 52 20.75 4.81 4.19
N GLU A 53 20.44 6.07 4.51
CA GLU A 53 19.87 7.03 3.56
C GLU A 53 20.82 7.40 2.42
N SER A 54 22.12 7.42 2.69
CA SER A 54 23.17 7.68 1.70
C SER A 54 23.45 6.48 0.78
N GLY A 55 22.75 5.35 0.96
CA GLY A 55 22.94 4.15 0.12
C GLY A 55 24.27 3.44 0.38
N HIS A 56 24.89 3.61 1.54
CA HIS A 56 26.16 2.98 1.88
C HIS A 56 26.02 1.50 2.29
N VAL A 57 24.80 0.99 2.45
CA VAL A 57 24.54 -0.44 2.66
C VAL A 57 24.54 -1.14 1.30
N LEU A 58 25.56 -1.95 1.03
CA LEU A 58 25.76 -2.60 -0.28
C LEU A 58 24.93 -3.87 -0.41
N GLU A 59 24.98 -4.73 0.60
CA GLU A 59 24.34 -6.04 0.55
C GLU A 59 23.87 -6.44 1.95
N VAL A 60 22.70 -7.04 2.04
CA VAL A 60 22.19 -7.64 3.27
C VAL A 60 21.53 -8.98 2.94
N GLN A 61 21.87 -9.99 3.73
CA GLN A 61 21.38 -11.35 3.62
C GLN A 61 20.82 -11.77 4.96
N PHE A 62 19.67 -12.45 4.93
CA PHE A 62 19.09 -13.06 6.11
C PHE A 62 19.00 -14.57 5.90
N ASP A 63 19.61 -15.32 6.81
CA ASP A 63 19.52 -16.77 6.90
C ASP A 63 18.51 -17.14 7.98
N GLY A 64 17.33 -17.59 7.57
CA GLY A 64 16.25 -17.99 8.46
C GLY A 64 16.51 -19.30 9.23
N SER A 65 17.43 -20.15 8.76
CA SER A 65 17.81 -21.41 9.40
C SER A 65 18.85 -21.17 10.49
N LEU A 66 19.85 -20.35 10.20
CA LEU A 66 20.90 -19.95 11.15
C LEU A 66 20.50 -18.75 12.03
N LYS A 67 19.32 -18.17 11.78
CA LYS A 67 18.81 -16.96 12.46
C LYS A 67 19.85 -15.83 12.46
N MET A 68 20.48 -15.62 11.32
CA MET A 68 21.63 -14.72 11.20
C MET A 68 21.42 -13.71 10.08
N ILE A 69 21.74 -12.45 10.33
CA ILE A 69 21.79 -11.39 9.34
C ILE A 69 23.25 -11.08 9.04
N ARG A 70 23.62 -11.11 7.76
CA ARG A 70 24.94 -10.69 7.28
C ARG A 70 24.79 -9.50 6.36
N GLY A 71 25.64 -8.50 6.48
CA GLY A 71 25.61 -7.36 5.57
C GLY A 71 26.97 -6.74 5.31
N ARG A 72 27.07 -6.01 4.21
CA ARG A 72 28.25 -5.23 3.82
C ARG A 72 27.91 -3.75 3.76
N VAL A 73 28.66 -2.93 4.49
CA VAL A 73 28.43 -1.48 4.60
C VAL A 73 29.70 -0.71 4.27
N LEU A 74 29.60 0.33 3.46
CA LEU A 74 30.70 1.24 3.17
C LEU A 74 31.05 2.11 4.37
N ALA A 75 32.35 2.37 4.54
CA ALA A 75 32.82 3.39 5.46
C ALA A 75 32.37 4.77 4.98
N SER A 76 31.90 5.63 5.89
CA SER A 76 31.33 6.95 5.57
C SER A 76 32.19 7.85 4.64
N MET A 77 33.52 7.68 4.64
CA MET A 77 34.46 8.53 3.88
C MET A 77 35.42 7.73 2.99
N LYS A 78 35.33 6.39 2.95
CA LYS A 78 36.30 5.54 2.26
C LYS A 78 35.59 4.50 1.42
N LYS A 79 36.18 4.11 0.29
CA LYS A 79 35.70 2.98 -0.54
C LYS A 79 35.89 1.60 0.13
N LYS A 80 36.28 1.56 1.40
CA LYS A 80 36.42 0.33 2.18
C LYS A 80 35.05 -0.08 2.70
N SER A 81 34.67 -1.33 2.49
CA SER A 81 33.47 -1.92 3.10
C SER A 81 33.83 -2.73 4.35
N TYR A 82 32.85 -2.86 5.22
CA TYR A 82 32.89 -3.57 6.48
C TYR A 82 31.79 -4.64 6.49
N GLN A 83 32.15 -5.85 6.88
CA GLN A 83 31.23 -6.95 7.12
C GLN A 83 30.60 -6.83 8.51
N VAL A 84 29.28 -6.98 8.55
CA VAL A 84 28.47 -6.97 9.76
C VAL A 84 27.75 -8.31 9.85
N GLU A 85 27.79 -8.93 11.02
CA GLU A 85 27.10 -10.18 11.34
C GLU A 85 26.28 -9.99 12.61
N ILE A 86 25.01 -10.41 12.56
CA ILE A 86 24.04 -10.26 13.65
C ILE A 86 23.36 -11.60 13.85
N ASN A 87 23.54 -12.21 15.02
CA ASN A 87 22.87 -13.45 15.40
C ASN A 87 21.62 -13.14 16.22
N LEU A 88 20.55 -13.86 15.92
CA LEU A 88 19.25 -13.71 16.56
C LEU A 88 18.91 -14.98 17.33
N THR A 89 18.23 -14.79 18.47
CA THR A 89 17.61 -15.87 19.26
C THR A 89 16.40 -16.48 18.54
N GLU A 90 15.85 -17.58 19.08
CA GLU A 90 14.62 -18.21 18.57
C GLU A 90 13.42 -17.24 18.50
N GLY A 91 13.38 -16.22 19.37
CA GLY A 91 12.36 -15.16 19.38
C GLY A 91 12.63 -13.99 18.43
N PHE A 92 13.67 -14.07 17.60
CA PHE A 92 14.19 -12.97 16.75
C PHE A 92 14.70 -11.75 17.52
N ASN A 93 15.15 -11.93 18.76
CA ASN A 93 15.85 -10.89 19.51
C ASN A 93 17.37 -10.92 19.22
N ILE A 94 18.02 -9.77 19.28
CA ILE A 94 19.46 -9.62 19.02
C ILE A 94 20.25 -10.30 20.14
N GLU A 95 21.01 -11.34 19.81
CA GLU A 95 21.88 -12.05 20.76
C GLU A 95 23.32 -11.53 20.68
N ARG A 96 23.85 -11.46 19.46
CA ARG A 96 25.23 -11.05 19.20
C ARG A 96 25.31 -10.18 17.96
N VAL A 97 26.08 -9.11 18.07
CA VAL A 97 26.42 -8.21 16.96
C VAL A 97 27.93 -8.15 16.80
N GLN A 98 28.39 -8.25 15.57
CA GLN A 98 29.80 -8.15 15.24
C GLN A 98 29.97 -7.37 13.94
N CYS A 99 30.92 -6.46 13.93
CA CYS A 99 31.39 -5.78 12.74
C CYS A 99 32.92 -5.85 12.69
N ASP A 100 33.49 -5.94 11.50
CA ASP A 100 34.94 -5.94 11.26
C ASP A 100 35.57 -4.53 11.26
N CYS A 101 34.80 -3.49 11.61
CA CYS A 101 35.32 -2.15 11.82
C CYS A 101 36.04 -2.03 13.18
N ALA A 102 36.88 -1.00 13.35
CA ALA A 102 37.66 -0.81 14.58
C ALA A 102 36.80 -0.71 15.86
N ARG A 103 35.52 -0.33 15.76
CA ARG A 103 34.55 -0.28 16.88
C ARG A 103 33.62 -1.50 16.93
N GLY A 104 33.78 -2.47 16.04
CA GLY A 104 32.74 -3.44 15.71
C GLY A 104 32.52 -4.56 16.72
N GLN A 105 33.24 -4.58 17.84
CA GLN A 105 32.93 -5.43 19.01
C GLN A 105 31.85 -4.82 19.94
N TYR A 106 31.44 -3.57 19.69
CA TYR A 106 30.44 -2.82 20.44
C TYR A 106 29.35 -2.29 19.48
N LYS A 107 28.78 -1.12 19.77
CA LYS A 107 27.79 -0.39 18.98
C LYS A 107 28.52 0.46 17.93
N CYS A 108 28.32 0.16 16.64
CA CYS A 108 28.85 0.98 15.54
C CYS A 108 27.73 1.37 14.57
N HIS A 109 27.96 2.45 13.81
CA HIS A 109 26.96 2.97 12.87
C HIS A 109 26.68 2.00 11.71
N HIS A 110 27.63 1.12 11.35
CA HIS A 110 27.39 0.06 10.36
C HIS A 110 26.38 -0.98 10.87
N ILE A 111 26.49 -1.40 12.14
CA ILE A 111 25.52 -2.32 12.76
C ILE A 111 24.14 -1.68 12.80
N CYS A 112 24.05 -0.39 13.19
CA CYS A 112 22.80 0.36 13.16
C CYS A 112 22.19 0.40 11.75
N ALA A 113 22.98 0.71 10.73
CA ALA A 113 22.53 0.76 9.34
C ALA A 113 21.96 -0.59 8.86
N ILE A 114 22.60 -1.71 9.20
CA ILE A 114 22.10 -3.06 8.89
C ILE A 114 20.81 -3.38 9.63
N LEU A 115 20.71 -3.05 10.92
CA LEU A 115 19.49 -3.29 11.71
C LEU A 115 18.30 -2.49 11.18
N LEU A 116 18.52 -1.22 10.82
CA LEU A 116 17.51 -0.36 10.22
C LEU A 116 17.10 -0.87 8.83
N TYR A 117 18.06 -1.35 8.03
CA TYR A 117 17.76 -2.00 6.74
C TYR A 117 16.91 -3.25 6.95
N ALA A 118 17.28 -4.10 7.91
CA ALA A 118 16.55 -5.32 8.25
C ALA A 118 15.12 -5.04 8.73
N ASN A 119 14.90 -4.02 9.56
CA ASN A 119 13.56 -3.62 10.00
C ASN A 119 12.65 -3.20 8.83
N LYS A 120 13.21 -2.52 7.82
CA LYS A 120 12.45 -2.08 6.64
C LYS A 120 12.20 -3.20 5.64
N ASN A 121 13.13 -4.15 5.52
CA ASN A 121 13.17 -5.10 4.41
C ASN A 121 12.93 -6.56 4.78
N PHE A 122 13.02 -6.96 6.06
CA PHE A 122 12.78 -8.34 6.51
C PHE A 122 11.53 -8.46 7.39
N SER A 123 10.74 -9.49 7.13
CA SER A 123 9.58 -9.96 7.90
C SER A 123 9.92 -11.26 8.63
N LYS A 124 9.26 -11.54 9.75
CA LYS A 124 9.39 -12.81 10.49
C LYS A 124 9.02 -14.06 9.66
N THR A 125 8.23 -13.87 8.61
CA THR A 125 7.79 -14.91 7.68
C THR A 125 8.71 -15.08 6.46
N ASP A 126 9.76 -14.26 6.34
CA ASP A 126 10.61 -14.30 5.15
C ASP A 126 11.52 -15.54 5.18
N THR A 127 11.55 -16.27 4.06
CA THR A 127 12.51 -17.36 3.80
C THR A 127 13.90 -16.80 3.50
N VAL A 128 14.94 -17.66 3.42
CA VAL A 128 16.31 -17.23 3.04
C VAL A 128 16.25 -16.37 1.77
N CYS A 129 16.66 -15.10 1.89
CA CYS A 129 16.64 -14.16 0.78
C CYS A 129 17.87 -13.23 0.83
N GLN A 130 18.40 -12.92 -0.34
CA GLN A 130 19.55 -12.04 -0.53
C GLN A 130 19.10 -10.74 -1.19
N TRP A 131 19.36 -9.61 -0.55
CA TRP A 131 19.06 -8.29 -1.12
C TRP A 131 20.37 -7.60 -1.44
N LYS A 132 20.66 -7.48 -2.74
CA LYS A 132 21.74 -6.64 -3.24
C LYS A 132 21.16 -5.25 -3.45
N THR A 133 21.64 -4.27 -2.69
CA THR A 133 21.35 -2.87 -3.00
C THR A 133 21.97 -2.58 -4.37
N PRO A 134 21.27 -1.92 -5.30
CA PRO A 134 21.89 -1.53 -6.55
C PRO A 134 23.09 -0.65 -6.25
N THR A 135 24.29 -1.16 -6.54
CA THR A 135 25.52 -0.39 -6.50
C THR A 135 25.31 0.80 -7.42
N SER A 136 25.69 2.01 -7.00
CA SER A 136 25.79 3.15 -7.91
C SER A 136 26.97 2.90 -8.87
N SER A 137 26.81 1.93 -9.77
CA SER A 137 27.76 1.62 -10.83
C SER A 137 27.52 2.59 -11.96
N THR A 138 28.58 3.31 -12.35
CA THR A 138 28.66 4.13 -13.57
C THR A 138 28.62 3.29 -14.86
N GLU A 139 28.10 2.06 -14.79
CA GLU A 139 27.93 1.19 -15.93
C GLU A 139 26.52 1.41 -16.47
N ILE A 140 26.46 1.70 -17.77
CA ILE A 140 25.22 1.88 -18.53
C ILE A 140 24.39 0.62 -18.30
N SER A 141 23.43 0.69 -17.38
CA SER A 141 22.51 -0.41 -17.11
C SER A 141 21.54 -0.45 -18.27
N ALA A 142 21.60 -1.51 -19.07
CA ALA A 142 20.56 -1.80 -20.04
C ALA A 142 19.21 -1.76 -19.30
N SER A 143 18.26 -1.00 -19.84
CA SER A 143 16.96 -0.87 -19.18
C SER A 143 16.28 -2.24 -19.12
N VAL A 144 15.41 -2.45 -18.13
CA VAL A 144 14.62 -3.70 -18.02
C VAL A 144 13.89 -4.00 -19.33
N SER A 145 13.47 -2.95 -20.05
CA SER A 145 12.83 -3.03 -21.37
C SER A 145 13.76 -3.54 -22.49
N GLU A 146 15.06 -3.33 -22.40
CA GLU A 146 16.06 -3.81 -23.36
C GLU A 146 16.47 -5.26 -23.09
N LEU A 147 16.59 -5.64 -21.81
CA LEU A 147 16.90 -7.01 -21.41
C LEU A 147 15.71 -7.95 -21.59
N PHE A 148 14.50 -7.42 -21.40
CA PHE A 148 13.23 -8.13 -21.58
C PHE A 148 12.37 -7.35 -22.57
N PRO A 149 12.67 -7.44 -23.89
CA PRO A 149 11.82 -6.83 -24.89
C PRO A 149 10.40 -7.36 -24.69
N LYS A 150 9.44 -6.44 -24.60
CA LYS A 150 8.02 -6.80 -24.46
C LYS A 150 7.62 -7.60 -25.69
N THR A 151 7.67 -8.91 -25.59
CA THR A 151 6.93 -9.77 -26.48
C THR A 151 5.47 -9.35 -26.34
N GLN A 152 4.82 -9.03 -27.46
CA GLN A 152 3.37 -8.84 -27.45
C GLN A 152 2.74 -10.19 -27.13
N TYR A 153 2.67 -10.52 -25.85
CA TYR A 153 1.98 -11.70 -25.38
C TYR A 153 0.49 -11.47 -25.67
N ARG A 154 -0.02 -12.25 -26.62
CA ARG A 154 -1.45 -12.39 -26.87
C ARG A 154 -1.84 -13.78 -26.43
N ALA A 155 -2.69 -13.85 -25.39
CA ALA A 155 -3.26 -15.12 -24.93
C ALA A 155 -4.21 -15.74 -25.97
N THR A 156 -4.72 -14.94 -26.91
CA THR A 156 -5.64 -15.36 -27.96
C THR A 156 -5.06 -15.11 -29.35
N ASN A 157 -5.31 -16.04 -30.27
CA ASN A 157 -4.93 -15.91 -31.68
C ASN A 157 -5.82 -14.92 -32.46
N ARG A 158 -6.90 -14.45 -31.83
CA ARG A 158 -7.88 -13.50 -32.39
C ARG A 158 -8.12 -12.33 -31.42
N PRO A 159 -8.55 -11.15 -31.90
CA PRO A 159 -9.00 -10.08 -31.02
C PRO A 159 -10.17 -10.56 -30.16
N VAL A 160 -10.18 -10.17 -28.89
CA VAL A 160 -11.27 -10.45 -27.95
C VAL A 160 -12.46 -9.59 -28.32
N ASP A 161 -13.61 -10.21 -28.56
CA ASP A 161 -14.87 -9.53 -28.88
C ASP A 161 -15.78 -9.37 -27.65
N GLU A 162 -16.92 -8.68 -27.79
CA GLU A 162 -17.87 -8.50 -26.67
C GLU A 162 -18.53 -9.81 -26.24
N ALA A 163 -18.68 -10.77 -27.15
CA ALA A 163 -19.26 -12.08 -26.83
C ALA A 163 -18.31 -12.91 -25.95
N ASP A 164 -17.01 -12.83 -26.20
CA ASP A 164 -15.97 -13.45 -25.36
C ASP A 164 -16.03 -12.90 -23.92
N LYS A 165 -16.23 -11.58 -23.76
CA LYS A 165 -16.37 -10.94 -22.44
C LYS A 165 -17.64 -11.40 -21.72
N GLU A 166 -18.77 -11.45 -22.43
CA GLU A 166 -20.05 -11.86 -21.85
C GLU A 166 -20.05 -13.34 -21.46
N PHE A 167 -19.46 -14.21 -22.29
CA PHE A 167 -19.23 -15.62 -21.97
C PHE A 167 -18.41 -15.76 -20.68
N PHE A 168 -17.26 -15.09 -20.61
CA PHE A 168 -16.37 -15.18 -19.46
C PHE A 168 -17.01 -14.59 -18.19
N PHE A 169 -17.78 -13.50 -18.32
CA PHE A 169 -18.55 -12.92 -17.22
C PHE A 169 -19.59 -13.91 -16.66
N ASN A 170 -20.32 -14.62 -17.53
CA ASN A 170 -21.33 -15.60 -17.11
C ASN A 170 -20.71 -16.83 -16.43
N GLU A 171 -19.57 -17.32 -16.93
CA GLU A 171 -18.80 -18.39 -16.28
C GLU A 171 -18.36 -17.97 -14.86
N LEU A 172 -17.80 -16.78 -14.70
CA LEU A 172 -17.41 -16.25 -13.39
C LEU A 172 -18.60 -16.09 -12.45
N LYS A 173 -19.77 -15.68 -12.98
CA LYS A 173 -21.02 -15.54 -12.21
C LYS A 173 -21.46 -16.89 -11.64
N GLY A 174 -21.37 -17.96 -12.43
CA GLY A 174 -21.75 -19.32 -12.03
C GLY A 174 -20.89 -19.88 -10.89
N LEU A 175 -19.62 -19.48 -10.81
CA LEU A 175 -18.70 -19.90 -9.75
C LEU A 175 -19.02 -19.29 -8.37
N ASN A 176 -19.92 -18.30 -8.31
CA ASN A 176 -20.38 -17.61 -7.10
C ASN A 176 -19.24 -17.09 -6.19
N ARG A 177 -18.06 -16.88 -6.78
CA ARG A 177 -16.86 -16.35 -6.13
C ARG A 177 -16.64 -14.96 -6.70
N PHE A 178 -16.92 -13.95 -5.88
CA PHE A 178 -16.73 -12.57 -6.25
C PHE A 178 -15.23 -12.25 -6.33
N SER A 179 -14.61 -12.52 -7.48
CA SER A 179 -13.24 -12.10 -7.76
C SER A 179 -13.24 -10.63 -8.18
N GLY A 180 -12.16 -9.88 -7.92
CA GLY A 180 -12.08 -8.46 -8.28
C GLY A 180 -12.31 -8.20 -9.79
N TYR A 181 -11.99 -9.18 -10.63
CA TYR A 181 -12.20 -9.13 -12.09
C TYR A 181 -13.67 -9.22 -12.50
N PHE A 182 -14.53 -9.83 -11.67
CA PHE A 182 -15.96 -9.91 -11.93
C PHE A 182 -16.60 -8.52 -12.04
N TRP A 183 -16.18 -7.58 -11.19
CA TRP A 183 -16.67 -6.19 -11.24
C TRP A 183 -16.16 -5.43 -12.46
N ILE A 184 -14.91 -5.64 -12.88
CA ILE A 184 -14.30 -4.99 -14.05
C ILE A 184 -15.04 -5.36 -15.34
N LEU A 185 -15.49 -6.60 -15.44
CA LEU A 185 -16.20 -7.13 -16.61
C LEU A 185 -17.71 -6.94 -16.52
N SER A 186 -18.21 -6.40 -15.40
CA SER A 186 -19.64 -6.11 -15.28
C SER A 186 -20.02 -5.03 -16.30
N PRO A 187 -21.13 -5.18 -17.02
CA PRO A 187 -21.60 -4.13 -17.92
C PRO A 187 -21.74 -2.84 -17.13
N GLU A 188 -21.32 -1.73 -17.74
CA GLU A 188 -21.55 -0.41 -17.17
C GLU A 188 -23.04 -0.29 -16.87
N GLN A 189 -23.36 0.06 -15.61
CA GLN A 189 -24.75 0.15 -15.22
C GLN A 189 -25.40 1.23 -16.07
N GLN A 190 -26.29 0.79 -16.97
CA GLN A 190 -27.11 1.73 -17.73
C GLN A 190 -27.73 2.68 -16.72
N HIS A 191 -27.59 3.98 -16.97
CA HIS A 191 -28.22 5.02 -16.17
C HIS A 191 -29.72 4.76 -16.21
N VAL A 192 -30.22 3.94 -15.27
CA VAL A 192 -31.65 3.81 -15.05
C VAL A 192 -32.09 5.22 -14.73
N PRO A 193 -33.01 5.83 -15.49
CA PRO A 193 -33.53 7.14 -15.17
C PRO A 193 -34.06 7.05 -13.75
N VAL A 194 -33.32 7.64 -12.81
CA VAL A 194 -33.79 7.79 -11.44
C VAL A 194 -35.12 8.51 -11.57
N PRO A 195 -36.24 7.94 -11.10
CA PRO A 195 -37.52 8.63 -11.13
C PRO A 195 -37.31 10.04 -10.58
N THR A 196 -37.76 11.07 -11.30
CA THR A 196 -37.41 12.49 -11.07
C THR A 196 -37.66 12.95 -9.62
N GLU A 197 -38.52 12.25 -8.90
CA GLU A 197 -38.91 12.49 -7.52
C GLU A 197 -37.98 11.86 -6.48
N MET A 198 -37.07 10.96 -6.87
CA MET A 198 -36.30 10.15 -5.92
C MET A 198 -35.09 10.91 -5.34
N LYS A 199 -34.97 10.88 -4.01
CA LYS A 199 -33.95 11.56 -3.22
C LYS A 199 -32.60 10.82 -3.23
N SER A 200 -31.93 10.72 -4.37
CA SER A 200 -30.54 10.24 -4.42
C SER A 200 -29.58 11.28 -3.85
N PHE A 201 -28.42 10.86 -3.33
CA PHE A 201 -27.45 11.79 -2.74
C PHE A 201 -27.02 12.90 -3.70
N ALA A 202 -26.69 12.54 -4.95
CA ALA A 202 -26.32 13.51 -5.99
C ALA A 202 -27.44 14.52 -6.28
N ARG A 203 -28.70 14.06 -6.38
CA ARG A 203 -29.86 14.94 -6.61
C ARG A 203 -30.09 15.88 -5.44
N ILE A 204 -29.94 15.40 -4.20
CA ILE A 204 -30.07 16.22 -3.01
C ILE A 204 -29.01 17.32 -3.00
N LEU A 205 -27.76 17.00 -3.36
CA LEU A 205 -26.70 18.00 -3.46
C LEU A 205 -27.02 19.05 -4.54
N GLU A 206 -27.46 18.64 -5.72
CA GLU A 206 -27.87 19.57 -6.78
C GLU A 206 -29.00 20.51 -6.32
N ARG A 207 -30.03 19.97 -5.67
CA ARG A 207 -31.15 20.77 -5.12
C ARG A 207 -30.74 21.69 -3.97
N SER A 208 -29.59 21.42 -3.34
CA SER A 208 -29.11 22.20 -2.20
C SER A 208 -28.21 23.36 -2.61
N LYS A 209 -27.89 23.48 -3.90
CA LYS A 209 -27.15 24.61 -4.45
C LYS A 209 -28.04 25.85 -4.55
N ASN A 210 -27.45 27.02 -4.32
CA ASN A 210 -28.08 28.31 -4.63
C ASN A 210 -27.86 28.69 -6.12
N SER A 211 -28.36 29.86 -6.53
CA SER A 211 -28.19 30.40 -7.89
C SER A 211 -26.72 30.59 -8.31
N SER A 212 -25.79 30.62 -7.35
CA SER A 212 -24.34 30.72 -7.58
C SER A 212 -23.62 29.37 -7.53
N GLY A 213 -24.35 28.25 -7.41
CA GLY A 213 -23.79 26.90 -7.35
C GLY A 213 -23.23 26.48 -5.98
N VAL A 214 -23.35 27.31 -4.95
CA VAL A 214 -22.83 27.04 -3.60
C VAL A 214 -23.84 26.21 -2.81
N ILE A 215 -23.36 25.13 -2.17
CA ILE A 215 -24.18 24.24 -1.35
C ILE A 215 -24.42 24.88 0.02
N LEU A 216 -25.68 25.14 0.35
CA LEU A 216 -26.06 25.73 1.64
C LEU A 216 -26.46 24.64 2.64
N LYS A 217 -25.83 24.63 3.82
CA LYS A 217 -26.06 23.62 4.87
C LYS A 217 -27.54 23.48 5.26
N GLY A 218 -28.28 24.58 5.34
CA GLY A 218 -29.73 24.55 5.63
C GLY A 218 -30.53 23.80 4.56
N ASN A 219 -30.24 24.08 3.28
CA ASN A 219 -30.92 23.43 2.16
C ASN A 219 -30.59 21.93 2.09
N VAL A 220 -29.36 21.56 2.44
CA VAL A 220 -28.96 20.15 2.54
C VAL A 220 -29.84 19.42 3.55
N VAL A 221 -29.95 19.93 4.78
CA VAL A 221 -30.75 19.29 5.83
C VAL A 221 -32.22 19.15 5.42
N GLU A 222 -32.82 20.21 4.86
CA GLU A 222 -34.21 20.17 4.39
C GLU A 222 -34.41 19.15 3.26
N ASN A 223 -33.52 19.13 2.27
CA ASN A 223 -33.63 18.21 1.13
C ASN A 223 -33.35 16.74 1.50
N PHE A 224 -32.64 16.48 2.60
CA PHE A 224 -32.43 15.13 3.15
C PHE A 224 -33.63 14.61 3.96
N LYS A 225 -34.54 15.47 4.42
CA LYS A 225 -35.74 15.02 5.14
C LYS A 225 -36.55 14.09 4.24
N THR A 226 -36.94 12.94 4.77
CA THR A 226 -37.66 11.91 4.03
C THR A 226 -38.85 11.46 4.87
N SER A 227 -40.02 11.31 4.24
CA SER A 227 -41.24 10.82 4.86
C SER A 227 -41.27 9.29 4.92
N SER A 228 -42.09 8.72 5.82
CA SER A 228 -42.24 7.27 5.94
C SER A 228 -42.71 6.60 4.64
N ARG A 229 -43.54 7.30 3.84
CA ARG A 229 -43.99 6.83 2.53
C ARG A 229 -42.83 6.71 1.54
N GLU A 230 -42.00 7.76 1.44
CA GLU A 230 -40.82 7.75 0.58
C GLU A 230 -39.83 6.65 0.99
N ILE A 231 -39.65 6.42 2.31
CA ILE A 231 -38.81 5.32 2.82
C ILE A 231 -39.34 3.97 2.32
N PHE A 232 -40.65 3.74 2.40
CA PHE A 232 -41.26 2.49 1.94
C PHE A 232 -41.12 2.30 0.42
N GLU A 233 -41.35 3.35 -0.36
CA GLU A 233 -41.18 3.32 -1.82
C GLU A 233 -39.74 3.00 -2.22
N ILE A 234 -38.76 3.65 -1.56
CA ILE A 234 -37.32 3.39 -1.78
C ILE A 234 -36.97 1.95 -1.38
N ALA A 235 -37.48 1.46 -0.23
CA ALA A 235 -37.22 0.08 0.21
C ALA A 235 -37.75 -0.95 -0.80
N LYS A 236 -38.96 -0.72 -1.34
CA LYS A 236 -39.55 -1.58 -2.38
C LYS A 236 -38.74 -1.53 -3.68
N LEU A 237 -38.35 -0.34 -4.13
CA LEU A 237 -37.59 -0.14 -5.37
C LEU A 237 -36.16 -0.67 -5.32
N THR A 238 -35.57 -0.74 -4.13
CA THR A 238 -34.18 -1.17 -3.93
C THR A 238 -34.08 -2.63 -3.44
N CYS A 239 -35.21 -3.35 -3.39
CA CYS A 239 -35.26 -4.77 -3.07
C CYS A 239 -34.38 -5.58 -4.04
N GLY A 240 -33.67 -6.60 -3.55
CA GLY A 240 -32.64 -7.33 -4.31
C GLY A 240 -31.20 -6.85 -4.06
N GLN A 241 -31.02 -5.79 -3.25
CA GLN A 241 -29.73 -5.34 -2.72
C GLN A 241 -28.64 -5.22 -3.81
N ASN A 242 -27.53 -5.96 -3.70
CA ASN A 242 -26.40 -5.86 -4.62
C ASN A 242 -26.75 -6.21 -6.08
N GLN A 243 -27.80 -7.00 -6.31
CA GLN A 243 -28.27 -7.36 -7.66
C GLN A 243 -29.16 -6.28 -8.27
N ASN A 244 -29.63 -5.32 -7.47
CA ASN A 244 -30.45 -4.21 -7.94
C ASN A 244 -29.59 -2.96 -8.16
N PRO A 245 -29.45 -2.47 -9.41
CA PRO A 245 -28.71 -1.23 -9.71
C PRO A 245 -29.15 -0.02 -8.86
N MET A 246 -30.44 0.07 -8.55
CA MET A 246 -31.02 1.16 -7.76
C MET A 246 -30.52 1.17 -6.32
N TRP A 247 -30.21 -0.01 -5.76
CA TRP A 247 -29.62 -0.12 -4.42
C TRP A 247 -28.26 0.57 -4.35
N HIS A 248 -27.41 0.40 -5.38
CA HIS A 248 -26.10 1.05 -5.43
C HIS A 248 -26.22 2.57 -5.54
N GLN A 249 -27.11 3.05 -6.41
CA GLN A 249 -27.36 4.49 -6.58
C GLN A 249 -27.89 5.14 -5.29
N MET A 250 -28.79 4.46 -4.57
CA MET A 250 -29.35 4.98 -3.32
C MET A 250 -28.38 4.89 -2.15
N ARG A 251 -27.49 3.90 -2.14
CA ARG A 251 -26.46 3.72 -1.11
C ARG A 251 -25.29 4.70 -1.26
N LEU A 252 -24.99 5.13 -2.48
CA LEU A 252 -23.86 6.04 -2.75
C LEU A 252 -23.98 7.33 -1.92
N GLY A 253 -22.89 7.70 -1.24
CA GLY A 253 -22.83 8.90 -0.40
C GLY A 253 -23.59 8.82 0.93
N ARG A 254 -24.19 7.67 1.28
CA ARG A 254 -24.88 7.46 2.56
C ARG A 254 -24.05 6.67 3.56
N LEU A 255 -24.21 7.03 4.83
CA LEU A 255 -23.74 6.20 5.94
C LEU A 255 -24.65 4.98 6.07
N THR A 256 -24.05 3.79 6.16
CA THR A 256 -24.73 2.50 6.30
C THR A 256 -24.28 1.83 7.59
N ALA A 257 -25.10 0.94 8.16
CA ALA A 257 -24.75 0.22 9.39
C ALA A 257 -23.34 -0.42 9.35
N SER A 258 -22.96 -1.00 8.19
CA SER A 258 -21.65 -1.64 7.99
C SER A 258 -20.45 -0.68 7.96
N ASN A 259 -20.64 0.60 7.66
CA ASN A 259 -19.56 1.59 7.60
C ASN A 259 -19.57 2.56 8.79
N PHE A 260 -20.65 2.56 9.59
CA PHE A 260 -20.82 3.46 10.73
C PHE A 260 -19.73 3.27 11.80
N GLY A 261 -19.38 2.02 12.12
CA GLY A 261 -18.31 1.74 13.10
C GLY A 261 -16.94 2.28 12.67
N ALA A 262 -16.61 2.19 11.38
CA ALA A 262 -15.36 2.74 10.85
C ALA A 262 -15.32 4.28 10.96
N VAL A 263 -16.48 4.93 10.74
CA VAL A 263 -16.62 6.39 10.88
C VAL A 263 -16.48 6.83 12.34
N LEU A 264 -17.13 6.13 13.28
CA LEU A 264 -16.97 6.41 14.72
C LEU A 264 -15.51 6.22 15.17
N GLY A 265 -14.87 5.13 14.74
CA GLY A 265 -13.48 4.85 15.07
C GLY A 265 -12.49 5.84 14.45
N ALA A 266 -12.84 6.53 13.36
CA ALA A 266 -12.04 7.62 12.81
C ALA A 266 -12.19 8.89 13.66
N GLY A 267 -13.41 9.25 14.05
CA GLY A 267 -13.67 10.45 14.87
C GLY A 267 -13.10 10.39 16.29
N GLN A 268 -12.86 9.19 16.83
CA GLN A 268 -12.20 9.00 18.13
C GLN A 268 -10.67 9.16 18.05
N ARG A 269 -10.06 9.01 16.88
CA ARG A 269 -8.60 9.14 16.67
C ARG A 269 -8.13 10.57 16.48
N GLU A 270 -9.05 11.51 16.26
CA GLU A 270 -8.78 12.95 16.11
C GLU A 270 -9.06 13.75 17.40
N ARG A 271 -9.31 13.06 18.52
CA ARG A 271 -9.41 13.67 19.85
C ARG A 271 -8.21 13.34 20.71
#